data_AF-A0A2N8TDW3-F1
#
_entry.id   AF-A0A2N8TDW3-F1
#
_cell.length_a   1.000
_cell.length_b   1.000
_cell.length_c   1.000
_cell.angle_alpha   90.00
_cell.angle_beta   90.00
_cell.angle_gamma   90.00
#
_symmetry.space_group_name_H-M   'P 1'
#
loop_
_entity.id
_entity.type
_entity.pdbx_description
1 polymer ?
#
loop_
_entity_poly.entity_id
_entity_poly.type
_entity_poly.pdbx_seq_one_letter_code
_entity_poly.pdbx_strand_id
1 'polypeptide(L)' 'WGRVYAWAWEDEPAGRIRARAFPGRGDGIDEDEATGAAALLLTDRLGRALNITQGSGSQILTAPQPGGWTEVGGRVHLER' A
#
# COMPACT_ATOMS: atom_id res chain seq x y z
N TRP A 1 -19.24 4.58 -8.26
CA TRP A 1 -18.37 3.52 -7.73
C TRP A 1 -17.19 4.19 -7.04
N GLY A 2 -16.98 3.90 -5.76
CA GLY A 2 -16.18 4.72 -4.84
C GLY A 2 -14.66 4.53 -4.95
N ARG A 3 -13.92 5.28 -4.13
CA ARG A 3 -12.49 5.08 -3.86
C ARG A 3 -12.31 3.74 -3.13
N VAL A 4 -11.60 2.80 -3.74
CA VAL A 4 -11.39 1.47 -3.18
C VAL A 4 -9.91 1.16 -3.08
N TYR A 5 -9.48 0.72 -1.90
CA TYR A 5 -8.20 0.07 -1.68
C TYR A 5 -8.45 -1.38 -1.29
N ALA A 6 -8.42 -2.27 -2.29
CA ALA A 6 -8.69 -3.69 -2.10
C ALA A 6 -7.39 -4.40 -1.73
N TRP A 7 -7.40 -5.23 -0.70
CA TRP A 7 -6.22 -5.99 -0.29
C TRP A 7 -6.62 -7.36 0.28
N ALA A 8 -5.65 -8.27 0.27
CA ALA A 8 -5.76 -9.57 0.93
C ALA A 8 -4.39 -10.01 1.46
N TRP A 9 -4.40 -10.81 2.52
CA TRP A 9 -3.20 -11.49 3.01
C TRP A 9 -2.70 -12.49 1.96
N GLU A 10 -1.42 -12.39 1.62
CA GLU A 10 -0.68 -13.45 0.96
C GLU A 10 -0.02 -14.37 2.00
N ASP A 11 0.42 -13.77 3.11
CA ASP A 11 0.94 -14.46 4.30
C ASP A 11 0.74 -13.54 5.50
N GLU A 12 -0.29 -13.84 6.29
CA GLU A 12 -0.65 -13.04 7.45
C GLU A 12 0.44 -13.07 8.53
N PRO A 13 0.96 -14.21 9.01
CA PRO A 13 2.06 -14.21 9.99
C PRO A 13 3.25 -13.34 9.58
N ALA A 14 3.65 -13.38 8.30
CA ALA A 14 4.76 -12.58 7.79
C ALA A 14 4.40 -11.14 7.40
N GLY A 15 3.13 -10.74 7.49
CA GLY A 15 2.67 -9.38 7.17
C GLY A 15 2.71 -9.06 5.67
N ARG A 16 2.61 -10.07 4.79
CA ARG A 16 2.62 -9.87 3.33
C ARG A 16 1.20 -9.77 2.78
N ILE A 17 0.94 -8.72 2.00
CA ILE A 17 -0.36 -8.50 1.35
C ILE A 17 -0.21 -8.19 -0.14
N ARG A 18 -1.24 -8.55 -0.90
CA ARG A 18 -1.49 -8.05 -2.25
C ARG A 18 -2.53 -6.94 -2.20
N ALA A 19 -2.27 -5.80 -2.83
CA ALA A 19 -3.20 -4.66 -2.84
C ALA A 19 -3.46 -4.08 -4.25
N ARG A 20 -4.66 -3.55 -4.48
CA ARG A 20 -5.06 -2.84 -5.70
C ARG A 20 -5.81 -1.57 -5.32
N ALA A 21 -5.53 -0.47 -6.02
CA ALA A 21 -6.08 0.86 -5.70
C ALA A 21 -6.88 1.41 -6.88
N PHE A 22 -8.17 1.66 -6.67
CA PHE A 22 -9.09 2.24 -7.64
C PHE A 22 -9.52 3.62 -7.14
N PRO A 23 -8.85 4.69 -7.55
CA PRO A 23 -9.00 6.00 -6.93
C PRO A 23 -10.29 6.73 -7.35
N GLY A 24 -10.91 6.37 -8.48
CA GLY A 24 -12.21 6.90 -8.90
C GLY A 24 -12.29 8.43 -8.90
N ARG A 25 -11.16 9.12 -9.15
CA ARG A 25 -11.01 10.57 -8.99
C ARG A 25 -11.14 11.36 -10.31
N GLY A 26 -11.33 10.66 -11.42
CA GLY A 26 -11.62 11.27 -12.73
C GLY A 26 -10.40 11.90 -13.41
N ASP A 27 -9.19 11.52 -13.03
CA ASP A 27 -7.92 12.02 -13.59
C ASP A 27 -7.30 11.06 -14.63
N GLY A 28 -8.08 10.09 -15.12
CA GLY A 28 -7.63 9.11 -16.10
C GLY A 28 -6.83 7.93 -15.53
N ILE A 29 -6.68 7.84 -14.20
CA ILE A 29 -6.03 6.70 -13.54
C ILE A 29 -7.11 5.74 -13.03
N ASP A 30 -7.33 4.66 -13.79
CA ASP A 30 -8.30 3.61 -13.43
C ASP A 30 -7.79 2.76 -12.25
N GLU A 31 -6.51 2.40 -12.28
CA GLU A 31 -5.79 1.73 -11.19
C GLU A 31 -4.46 2.43 -10.92
N ASP A 32 -4.18 2.72 -9.66
CA ASP A 32 -2.92 3.31 -9.22
C ASP A 32 -1.93 2.20 -8.82
N GLU A 33 -0.74 2.23 -9.42
CA GLU A 33 0.28 1.18 -9.28
C GLU A 33 0.93 1.19 -7.89
N ALA A 34 0.99 2.33 -7.21
CA ALA A 34 1.58 2.45 -5.87
C ALA A 34 0.95 3.59 -5.04
N THR A 35 0.11 3.26 -4.06
CA THR A 35 -0.66 4.24 -3.28
C THR A 35 -0.22 4.27 -1.82
N GLY A 36 0.86 4.99 -1.53
CA GLY A 36 1.44 5.10 -0.18
C GLY A 36 0.45 5.61 0.87
N ALA A 37 -0.43 6.56 0.52
CA ALA A 37 -1.42 7.09 1.45
C ALA A 37 -2.41 6.03 1.97
N ALA A 38 -2.83 5.10 1.12
CA ALA A 38 -3.72 4.01 1.52
C ALA A 38 -2.96 2.95 2.34
N ALA A 39 -1.72 2.65 1.97
CA ALA A 39 -0.83 1.77 2.72
C ALA A 39 -0.60 2.27 4.16
N LEU A 40 -0.38 3.57 4.35
CA LEU A 40 -0.25 4.20 5.68
C LEU A 40 -1.48 3.91 6.55
N LEU A 41 -2.68 4.21 6.04
CA LEU A 41 -3.93 4.01 6.78
C LEU A 41 -4.22 2.54 7.08
N LEU A 42 -3.90 1.64 6.14
CA LEU A 42 -4.06 0.20 6.36
C LEU A 42 -3.12 -0.30 7.46
N THR A 43 -1.89 0.17 7.48
CA THR A 43 -0.88 -0.20 8.48
C THR A 43 -1.29 0.27 9.86
N ASP A 44 -1.73 1.52 9.99
CA ASP A 44 -2.30 2.07 11.22
C ASP A 44 -3.50 1.24 11.69
N ARG A 45 -4.43 0.94 10.78
CA ARG A 45 -5.64 0.16 11.08
C ARG A 45 -5.36 -1.27 11.54
N LEU A 46 -4.29 -1.89 11.04
CA LEU A 46 -3.89 -3.26 11.41
C LEU A 46 -2.89 -3.29 12.57
N GLY A 47 -2.30 -2.15 12.93
CA GLY A 47 -1.38 -2.01 14.06
C GLY A 47 -0.09 -2.83 13.90
N ARG A 48 0.35 -3.10 12.66
CA ARG A 48 1.53 -3.94 12.39
C ARG A 48 2.21 -3.58 11.09
N ALA A 49 3.48 -3.95 10.97
CA ALA A 49 4.24 -3.76 9.73
C ALA A 49 3.68 -4.59 8.57
N LEU A 50 3.69 -4.02 7.37
CA LEU A 50 3.22 -4.65 6.15
C LEU A 50 4.28 -4.61 5.04
N ASN A 51 4.37 -5.69 4.29
CA ASN A 51 5.09 -5.78 3.02
C ASN A 51 4.04 -5.94 1.91
N ILE A 52 3.84 -4.86 1.16
CA ILE A 52 2.70 -4.72 0.25
C ILE A 52 3.19 -4.84 -1.19
N THR A 53 2.64 -5.81 -1.92
CA THR A 53 2.75 -5.87 -3.38
C THR A 53 1.53 -5.19 -4.00
N GLN A 54 1.70 -4.03 -4.62
CA GLN A 54 0.63 -3.27 -5.27
C GLN A 54 0.77 -3.25 -6.81
N GLY A 55 -0.37 -3.16 -7.50
CA GLY A 55 -0.41 -3.00 -8.95
C GLY A 55 0.31 -4.13 -9.67
N SER A 56 1.14 -3.79 -10.64
CA SER A 56 1.91 -4.69 -11.49
C SER A 56 3.18 -5.22 -10.83
N GLY A 57 3.50 -4.78 -9.61
CA GLY A 57 4.64 -5.30 -8.85
C GLY A 57 5.36 -4.30 -7.94
N SER A 58 4.79 -3.12 -7.69
CA SER A 58 5.38 -2.15 -6.77
C SER A 58 5.43 -2.71 -5.35
N GLN A 59 6.57 -2.55 -4.68
CA GLN A 59 6.74 -2.91 -3.27
C GLN A 59 6.64 -1.66 -2.39
N ILE A 60 5.68 -1.65 -1.48
CA ILE A 60 5.52 -0.63 -0.43
C ILE A 60 5.77 -1.31 0.92
N LEU A 61 6.66 -0.73 1.72
CA LEU A 61 6.99 -1.18 3.06
C LEU A 61 6.47 -0.16 4.05
N THR A 62 5.77 -0.63 5.08
CA THR A 62 5.24 0.23 6.12
C THR A 62 5.41 -0.40 7.50
N ALA A 63 5.58 0.43 8.53
CA ALA A 63 5.59 -0.02 9.91
C ALA A 63 5.06 1.05 10.87
N PRO A 64 4.34 0.65 11.94
CA PRO A 64 4.08 1.55 13.06
C PRO A 64 5.39 1.93 13.75
N GLN A 65 5.49 3.18 14.19
CA GLN A 65 6.63 3.75 14.90
C GLN A 65 6.23 4.23 16.30
N PRO A 66 7.18 4.38 17.23
CA PRO A 66 6.94 5.06 18.49
C PRO A 66 6.33 6.45 18.26
N GLY A 67 5.35 6.82 19.08
CA GLY A 67 4.66 8.12 18.96
C GLY A 67 3.45 8.12 18.03
N GLY A 68 2.99 6.96 17.56
CA GLY A 68 1.74 6.84 16.78
C GLY A 68 1.88 7.19 15.30
N TRP A 69 3.10 7.25 14.79
CA TRP A 69 3.37 7.48 13.37
C TRP A 69 3.42 6.15 12.61
N THR A 70 3.17 6.19 11.31
CA THR A 70 3.47 5.08 10.40
C THR A 70 4.57 5.52 9.44
N GLU A 71 5.67 4.77 9.38
CA GLU A 71 6.68 4.96 8.34
C GLU A 71 6.23 4.32 7.02
N VAL A 72 6.65 4.90 5.90
CA VAL A 72 6.44 4.35 4.55
C VAL A 72 7.72 4.47 3.74
N GLY A 73 8.04 3.41 3.00
CA GLY A 73 9.19 3.36 2.13
C GLY A 73 8.98 2.39 0.97
N GLY A 74 9.93 2.39 0.05
CA GLY A 74 9.93 1.54 -1.12
C GLY A 74 11.25 1.67 -1.86
N ARG A 75 11.46 0.81 -2.85
CA ARG A 75 12.61 0.94 -3.76
C ARG A 75 12.17 1.68 -5.01
N VAL A 76 13.10 2.43 -5.59
CA VAL A 76 12.90 3.11 -6.86
C VAL A 76 13.94 2.62 -7.86
N HIS A 77 13.55 2.58 -9.12
CA HIS A 77 14.46 2.34 -10.24
C HIS A 77 14.46 3.57 -11.13
N LEU A 78 15.64 4.05 -11.51
CA LEU A 78 15.77 5.12 -12.48
C LEU A 78 15.62 4.53 -13.88
N GLU A 79 14.57 4.92 -14.60
CA GLU A 79 14.42 4.58 -16.01
C GLU A 79 15.51 5.30 -16.85
N ARG A 80 16.07 4.59 -17.83
CA ARG A 80 17.12 5.09 -18.74
C ARG A 80 16.54 5.74 -19.98
#